data_AF-A0A679JP27-F1
#
_entry.id   AF-A0A679JP27-F1
#
_cell.length_a   1.000
_cell.length_b   1.000
_cell.length_c   1.000
_cell.angle_alpha   90.00
_cell.angle_beta   90.00
_cell.angle_gamma   90.00
#
_symmetry.space_group_name_H-M   'P 1'
#
loop_
_entity.id
_entity.type
_entity.pdbx_description
1 polymer ?
#
loop_
_entity_poly.entity_id
_entity_poly.type
_entity_poly.pdbx_seq_one_letter_code
_entity_poly.pdbx_strand_id
1 'polypeptide(L)'
;MSFTLHARARSWFGIQDQRAFARSLDPATREIAPRVLMFDVYYCCLLLGLDGERYGRAEDLEAEEFTKVYPEAYRGQAEIIAGLLVDAELRRQEIQPEDRDSIEAEMVRLLDLKSSTRLSAEGDRLLNLYAAIGFEKLDGAIPSPDNLEDFLVAYHRIWNANV
;
A
#
# COMPACT_ATOMS: atom_id res chain seq x y z
N MET A 1 -3.40 0.76 14.78
CA MET A 1 -3.26 1.67 13.63
C MET A 1 -1.82 1.99 13.40
N SER A 2 -1.26 1.30 12.41
CA SER A 2 0.15 1.36 12.09
C SER A 2 0.31 1.07 10.61
N PHE A 3 0.67 2.07 9.82
CA PHE A 3 1.14 1.80 8.47
C PHE A 3 2.62 1.43 8.57
N THR A 4 2.97 0.26 8.05
CA THR A 4 4.35 -0.23 8.03
C THR A 4 4.75 -0.53 6.59
N LEU A 5 6.02 -0.34 6.29
CA LEU A 5 6.57 -0.70 4.99
C LEU A 5 7.12 -2.12 5.02
N HIS A 6 7.33 -2.69 3.84
CA HIS A 6 8.26 -3.80 3.69
C HIS A 6 9.69 -3.35 4.07
N ALA A 7 10.47 -4.20 4.73
CA ALA A 7 11.78 -3.89 5.33
C ALA A 7 12.83 -3.32 4.34
N ARG A 8 12.66 -3.63 3.04
CA ARG A 8 13.53 -3.13 1.97
C ARG A 8 12.98 -1.91 1.23
N ALA A 9 11.73 -1.51 1.46
CA ALA A 9 11.08 -0.47 0.68
C ALA A 9 11.76 0.89 0.84
N ARG A 10 12.22 1.25 2.05
CA ARG A 10 12.92 2.52 2.27
C ARG A 10 14.17 2.67 1.42
N SER A 11 15.03 1.67 1.42
CA SER A 11 16.29 1.70 0.66
C SER A 11 16.05 1.62 -0.84
N TRP A 12 15.02 0.86 -1.25
CA TRP A 12 14.63 0.69 -2.65
C TRP A 12 14.04 1.98 -3.26
N PHE A 13 13.05 2.59 -2.61
CA PHE A 13 12.49 3.88 -3.07
C PHE A 13 13.39 5.09 -2.78
N GLY A 14 14.54 4.90 -2.09
CA GLY A 14 15.41 6.00 -1.69
C GLY A 14 14.72 6.99 -0.76
N ILE A 15 13.96 6.48 0.21
CA ILE A 15 13.17 7.29 1.14
C ILE A 15 14.10 8.00 2.14
N GLN A 16 13.94 9.32 2.24
CA GLN A 16 14.56 10.13 3.30
C GLN A 16 13.47 10.94 4.00
N ASP A 17 13.48 10.86 5.33
CA ASP A 17 12.41 11.35 6.22
C ASP A 17 11.04 10.75 5.86
N GLN A 18 10.31 11.41 4.96
CA GLN A 18 8.97 11.04 4.51
C GLN A 18 8.82 11.16 2.98
N ARG A 19 9.92 11.39 2.25
CA ARG A 19 9.88 11.58 0.79
C ARG A 19 10.59 10.45 0.08
N ALA A 20 9.92 9.86 -0.91
CA ALA A 20 10.53 8.93 -1.85
C ALA A 20 11.37 9.68 -2.88
N PHE A 21 12.27 8.95 -3.56
CA PHE A 21 13.13 9.48 -4.64
C PHE A 21 14.01 10.65 -4.21
N ALA A 22 14.32 10.75 -2.92
CA ALA A 22 15.06 11.87 -2.35
C ALA A 22 16.50 11.99 -2.88
N ARG A 23 17.04 10.92 -3.46
CA ARG A 23 18.42 10.80 -3.97
C ARG A 23 18.61 11.39 -5.37
N SER A 24 17.56 11.51 -6.18
CA SER A 24 17.70 11.90 -7.59
C SER A 24 17.64 13.39 -7.85
N LEU A 25 17.30 14.19 -6.85
CA LEU A 25 17.16 15.63 -6.98
C LEU A 25 18.27 16.34 -6.23
N ASP A 26 18.94 17.29 -6.89
CA ASP A 26 19.77 18.27 -6.19
C ASP A 26 18.90 19.10 -5.23
N PRO A 27 19.50 19.73 -4.20
CA PRO A 27 18.74 20.45 -3.18
C PRO A 27 17.80 21.54 -3.72
N ALA A 28 18.18 22.25 -4.79
CA ALA A 28 17.35 23.32 -5.33
C ALA A 28 16.13 22.77 -6.08
N THR A 29 16.32 21.72 -6.88
CA THR A 29 15.23 21.05 -7.58
C THR A 29 14.26 20.35 -6.61
N ARG A 30 14.77 19.80 -5.50
CA ARG A 30 13.98 19.12 -4.47
C ARG A 30 12.96 20.02 -3.75
N GLU A 31 13.17 21.33 -3.72
CA GLU A 31 12.21 22.27 -3.12
C GLU A 31 10.98 22.49 -3.99
N ILE A 32 11.15 22.44 -5.31
CA ILE A 32 10.13 22.79 -6.30
C ILE A 32 9.41 21.53 -6.83
N ALA A 33 10.08 20.38 -6.80
CA ALA A 33 9.53 19.13 -7.31
C ALA A 33 8.29 18.64 -6.54
N PRO A 34 7.36 17.94 -7.21
CA PRO A 34 6.23 17.27 -6.55
C PRO A 34 6.72 16.37 -5.41
N ARG A 35 6.10 16.52 -4.24
CA ARG A 35 6.47 15.74 -3.07
C ARG A 35 5.79 14.38 -3.12
N VAL A 36 6.54 13.36 -3.55
CA VAL A 36 6.11 11.96 -3.41
C VAL A 36 6.35 11.54 -1.97
N LEU A 37 5.27 11.32 -1.24
CA LEU A 37 5.31 10.89 0.13
C LEU A 37 5.63 9.40 0.22
N MET A 38 6.21 8.99 1.33
CA MET A 38 6.35 7.58 1.69
C MET A 38 5.01 6.84 1.65
N PHE A 39 3.91 7.53 1.99
CA PHE A 39 2.58 6.95 1.86
C PHE A 39 2.15 6.72 0.41
N ASP A 40 2.58 7.55 -0.55
CA ASP A 40 2.22 7.37 -1.96
C ASP A 40 2.84 6.09 -2.52
N VAL A 41 4.12 5.83 -2.21
CA VAL A 41 4.77 4.58 -2.61
C VAL A 41 4.21 3.37 -1.87
N TYR A 42 3.85 3.51 -0.58
CA TYR A 42 3.09 2.48 0.14
C TYR A 42 1.77 2.16 -0.57
N TYR A 43 1.02 3.18 -0.97
CA TYR A 43 -0.27 3.03 -1.63
C TYR A 43 -0.15 2.36 -3.01
N CYS A 44 0.88 2.72 -3.79
CA CYS A 44 1.21 2.01 -5.03
C CYS A 44 1.47 0.51 -4.78
N CYS A 45 2.25 0.18 -3.74
CA CYS A 45 2.49 -1.22 -3.39
C CYS A 45 1.20 -1.91 -2.95
N LEU A 46 0.39 -1.24 -2.11
CA LEU A 46 -0.90 -1.76 -1.64
C LEU A 46 -1.81 -2.14 -2.81
N LEU A 47 -1.99 -1.24 -3.79
CA LEU A 47 -2.86 -1.49 -4.93
C LEU A 47 -2.42 -2.73 -5.74
N LEU A 48 -1.11 -2.91 -5.97
CA LEU A 48 -0.59 -4.10 -6.66
C LEU A 48 -0.80 -5.39 -5.86
N GLY A 49 -0.73 -5.32 -4.53
CA GLY A 49 -1.01 -6.45 -3.66
C GLY A 49 -2.48 -6.84 -3.67
N LEU A 50 -3.38 -5.87 -3.51
CA LEU A 50 -4.84 -6.07 -3.50
C LEU A 50 -5.35 -6.61 -4.84
N ASP A 51 -4.77 -6.14 -5.95
CA ASP A 51 -5.02 -6.66 -7.29
C ASP A 51 -4.60 -8.14 -7.40
N GLY A 52 -3.43 -8.49 -6.86
CA GLY A 52 -2.88 -9.83 -6.90
C GLY A 52 -3.52 -10.86 -5.94
N GLU A 53 -4.50 -10.46 -5.12
CA GLU A 53 -5.24 -11.33 -4.18
C GLU A 53 -4.33 -12.17 -3.26
N ARG A 54 -3.15 -11.65 -2.94
CA ARG A 54 -2.17 -12.28 -2.06
C ARG A 54 -1.67 -11.24 -1.09
N TYR A 55 -1.23 -11.68 0.08
CA TYR A 55 -0.56 -10.82 1.05
C TYR A 55 0.79 -11.42 1.44
N GLY A 56 1.72 -10.58 1.85
CA GLY A 56 3.10 -10.93 2.19
C GLY A 56 3.22 -11.54 3.58
N ARG A 57 4.44 -11.65 4.10
CA ARG A 57 4.69 -12.20 5.44
C ARG A 57 4.93 -11.09 6.45
N ALA A 58 4.58 -11.36 7.70
CA ALA A 58 4.79 -10.38 8.78
C ALA A 58 6.28 -10.14 9.04
N GLU A 59 7.11 -11.15 8.82
CA GLU A 59 8.57 -11.07 8.97
C GLU A 59 9.22 -10.10 7.98
N ASP A 60 8.55 -9.80 6.87
CA ASP A 60 9.04 -8.91 5.82
C ASP A 60 8.67 -7.44 6.08
N LEU A 61 7.87 -7.15 7.12
CA LEU A 61 7.49 -5.81 7.52
C LEU A 61 8.56 -5.16 8.41
N GLU A 62 8.67 -3.84 8.33
CA GLU A 62 9.40 -3.05 9.33
C GLU A 62 8.75 -3.18 10.71
N ALA A 63 9.58 -3.20 11.75
CA ALA A 63 9.10 -3.20 13.14
C ALA A 63 8.46 -1.86 13.54
N GLU A 64 8.94 -0.77 12.94
CA GLU A 64 8.46 0.58 13.23
C GLU A 64 7.41 1.05 12.22
N GLU A 65 6.36 1.63 12.76
CA GLU A 65 5.28 2.26 12.00
C GLU A 65 5.77 3.60 11.47
N PHE A 66 5.52 3.89 10.20
CA PHE A 66 5.94 5.16 9.61
C PHE A 66 4.89 6.28 9.76
N THR A 67 3.62 5.90 9.92
CA THR A 67 2.53 6.81 10.29
C THR A 67 1.40 6.02 10.95
N LYS A 68 0.61 6.72 11.76
CA LYS A 68 -0.60 6.19 12.42
C LYS A 68 -1.88 6.70 11.80
N VAL A 69 -1.81 7.59 10.83
CA VAL A 69 -2.98 8.22 10.22
C VAL A 69 -2.77 8.37 8.72
N TYR A 70 -3.85 8.37 7.96
CA TYR A 70 -3.82 8.77 6.57
C TYR A 70 -3.27 10.19 6.45
N PRO A 71 -2.34 10.45 5.50
CA PRO A 71 -1.99 11.81 5.14
C PRO A 71 -3.22 12.62 4.73
N GLU A 72 -3.14 13.94 4.80
CA GLU A 72 -4.29 14.81 4.55
C GLU A 72 -4.97 14.55 3.19
N ALA A 73 -4.19 14.32 2.14
CA ALA A 73 -4.70 13.99 0.79
C ALA A 73 -5.51 12.69 0.73
N TYR A 74 -5.33 11.79 1.70
CA TYR A 74 -6.01 10.48 1.78
C TYR A 74 -7.09 10.44 2.85
N ARG A 75 -7.28 11.49 3.64
CA ARG A 75 -8.24 11.50 4.76
C ARG A 75 -9.68 11.20 4.32
N GLY A 76 -10.07 11.63 3.12
CA GLY A 76 -11.38 11.35 2.52
C GLY A 76 -11.47 10.03 1.75
N GLN A 77 -10.41 9.21 1.76
CA GLN A 77 -10.34 7.96 1.00
C GLN A 77 -10.34 6.72 1.91
N ALA A 78 -10.47 6.89 3.23
CA ALA A 78 -10.39 5.82 4.20
C ALA A 78 -11.42 4.70 3.93
N GLU A 79 -12.67 5.07 3.66
CA GLU A 79 -13.75 4.14 3.33
C GLU A 79 -13.49 3.40 2.00
N ILE A 80 -12.87 4.07 1.02
CA ILE A 80 -12.53 3.47 -0.28
C ILE A 80 -11.42 2.44 -0.09
N ILE A 81 -10.34 2.79 0.61
CA ILE A 81 -9.22 1.88 0.88
C ILE A 81 -9.70 0.66 1.68
N ALA A 82 -10.55 0.88 2.68
CA ALA A 82 -11.15 -0.21 3.44
C ALA A 82 -12.04 -1.12 2.57
N GLY A 83 -12.83 -0.54 1.66
CA GLY A 83 -13.63 -1.29 0.69
C GLY A 83 -12.78 -2.13 -0.27
N LEU A 84 -11.65 -1.60 -0.74
CA LEU A 84 -10.70 -2.33 -1.59
C LEU A 84 -10.08 -3.53 -0.86
N LEU A 85 -9.78 -3.38 0.44
CA LEU A 85 -9.29 -4.50 1.25
C LEU A 85 -10.35 -5.59 1.41
N VAL A 86 -11.60 -5.21 1.71
CA VAL A 86 -12.71 -6.16 1.81
C VAL A 86 -12.88 -6.91 0.49
N ASP A 87 -12.93 -6.19 -0.64
CA ASP A 87 -13.06 -6.80 -1.96
C ASP A 87 -11.94 -7.82 -2.26
N ALA A 88 -10.68 -7.45 -1.99
CA ALA A 88 -9.55 -8.35 -2.19
C ALA A 88 -9.64 -9.61 -1.31
N GLU A 89 -10.08 -9.49 -0.06
CA GLU A 89 -10.24 -10.64 0.83
C GLU A 89 -11.42 -11.54 0.43
N LEU A 90 -12.53 -10.96 -0.03
CA LEU A 90 -13.67 -11.73 -0.57
C LEU A 90 -13.23 -12.56 -1.79
N ARG A 91 -12.50 -11.94 -2.73
CA ARG A 91 -11.96 -12.63 -3.91
C ARG A 91 -10.97 -13.72 -3.52
N ARG A 92 -10.01 -13.41 -2.65
CA ARG A 92 -8.99 -14.38 -2.17
C ARG A 92 -9.60 -15.59 -1.46
N GLN A 93 -10.72 -15.40 -0.75
CA GLN A 93 -11.43 -16.47 -0.05
C GLN A 93 -12.48 -17.17 -0.93
N GLU A 94 -12.60 -16.78 -2.21
CA GLU A 94 -13.59 -17.30 -3.16
C GLU A 94 -15.06 -17.14 -2.67
N ILE A 95 -15.32 -16.11 -1.84
CA ILE A 95 -16.66 -15.82 -1.31
C ILE A 95 -17.53 -15.27 -2.44
N GLN A 96 -18.66 -15.94 -2.67
CA GLN A 96 -19.56 -15.60 -3.77
C GLN A 96 -20.40 -14.35 -3.44
N PRO A 97 -20.74 -13.51 -4.43
CA PRO A 97 -21.54 -12.28 -4.21
C PRO A 97 -22.92 -12.53 -3.59
N GLU A 98 -23.48 -13.73 -3.77
CA GLU A 98 -24.77 -14.13 -3.23
C GLU A 98 -24.69 -14.58 -1.76
N ASP A 99 -23.49 -14.91 -1.27
CA ASP A 99 -23.25 -15.34 0.11
C ASP A 99 -23.15 -14.15 1.06
N ARG A 100 -24.31 -13.57 1.36
CA ARG A 100 -24.44 -12.38 2.20
C ARG A 100 -23.88 -12.59 3.61
N ASP A 101 -24.02 -13.79 4.16
CA ASP A 101 -23.61 -14.10 5.54
C ASP A 101 -22.07 -14.10 5.63
N SER A 102 -21.38 -14.73 4.67
CA SER A 102 -19.92 -14.71 4.60
C SER A 102 -19.37 -13.31 4.30
N ILE A 103 -20.03 -12.55 3.43
CA ILE A 103 -19.66 -11.14 3.16
C ILE A 103 -19.77 -10.29 4.42
N GLU A 104 -20.89 -10.39 5.15
CA GLU A 104 -21.09 -9.64 6.39
C GLU A 104 -20.05 -10.02 7.45
N ALA A 105 -19.77 -11.31 7.61
CA ALA A 105 -18.73 -11.79 8.53
C ALA A 105 -17.36 -11.20 8.22
N GLU A 106 -17.00 -11.11 6.93
CA GLU A 106 -15.73 -10.55 6.49
C GLU A 106 -15.67 -9.03 6.70
N MET A 107 -16.77 -8.31 6.40
CA MET A 107 -16.87 -6.88 6.70
C MET A 107 -16.72 -6.60 8.20
N VAL A 108 -17.37 -7.39 9.07
CA VAL A 108 -17.25 -7.24 10.53
C VAL A 108 -15.83 -7.55 11.02
N ARG A 109 -15.16 -8.53 10.41
CA ARG A 109 -13.77 -8.88 10.73
C ARG A 109 -12.80 -7.75 10.41
N LEU A 110 -12.97 -7.12 9.25
CA LEU A 110 -12.01 -6.16 8.69
C LEU A 110 -12.27 -4.71 9.07
N LEU A 111 -13.51 -4.33 9.35
CA LEU A 111 -13.90 -2.93 9.51
C LEU A 111 -14.09 -2.52 10.97
N ASP A 112 -13.67 -1.31 11.29
CA ASP A 112 -14.04 -0.60 12.52
C ASP A 112 -14.39 0.84 12.17
N LEU A 113 -15.69 1.15 12.19
CA LEU A 113 -16.22 2.47 11.86
C LEU A 113 -15.77 3.57 12.83
N LYS A 114 -15.28 3.21 14.03
CA LYS A 114 -14.79 4.18 15.02
C LYS A 114 -13.30 4.47 14.86
N SER A 115 -12.58 3.62 14.16
CA SER A 115 -11.16 3.84 13.86
C SER A 115 -10.99 4.95 12.81
N SER A 116 -9.85 5.66 12.86
CA SER A 116 -9.48 6.63 11.83
C SER A 116 -9.08 6.01 10.48
N THR A 117 -8.80 4.69 10.40
CA THR A 117 -8.54 3.98 9.15
C THR A 117 -9.78 3.35 8.54
N ARG A 118 -10.88 3.31 9.31
CA ARG A 118 -12.07 2.46 9.07
C ARG A 118 -11.81 0.96 9.15
N LEU A 119 -10.63 0.56 9.64
CA LEU A 119 -10.19 -0.83 9.71
C LEU A 119 -10.07 -1.29 11.17
N SER A 120 -10.36 -2.56 11.40
CA SER A 120 -10.02 -3.26 12.64
C SER A 120 -8.50 -3.43 12.75
N ALA A 121 -8.00 -3.91 13.90
CA ALA A 121 -6.58 -4.23 14.04
C ALA A 121 -6.11 -5.29 13.04
N GLU A 122 -6.99 -6.23 12.68
CA GLU A 122 -6.71 -7.24 11.66
C GLU A 122 -6.75 -6.65 10.25
N GLY A 123 -7.69 -5.74 9.98
CA GLY A 123 -7.74 -4.98 8.73
C GLY A 123 -6.47 -4.15 8.51
N ASP A 124 -6.01 -3.41 9.53
CA ASP A 124 -4.73 -2.66 9.49
C ASP A 124 -3.55 -3.60 9.19
N ARG A 125 -3.50 -4.77 9.86
CA ARG A 125 -2.45 -5.77 9.65
C ARG A 125 -2.45 -6.28 8.20
N LEU A 126 -3.60 -6.71 7.69
CA LEU A 126 -3.72 -7.25 6.33
C LEU A 126 -3.36 -6.19 5.29
N LEU A 127 -3.78 -4.94 5.49
CA LEU A 127 -3.44 -3.84 4.58
C LEU A 127 -1.92 -3.71 4.39
N ASN A 128 -1.15 -3.79 5.48
CA ASN A 128 0.31 -3.77 5.40
C ASN A 128 0.90 -5.00 4.71
N LEU A 129 0.33 -6.19 4.94
CA LEU A 129 0.80 -7.41 4.27
C LEU A 129 0.50 -7.36 2.76
N TYR A 130 -0.63 -6.81 2.35
CA TYR A 130 -0.93 -6.54 0.94
C TYR A 130 0.06 -5.55 0.33
N ALA A 131 0.38 -4.45 1.03
CA ALA A 131 1.42 -3.55 0.59
C ALA A 131 2.80 -4.23 0.48
N ALA A 132 3.13 -5.15 1.39
CA ALA A 132 4.40 -5.87 1.37
C ALA A 132 4.57 -6.74 0.12
N ILE A 133 3.56 -7.55 -0.24
CA ILE A 133 3.66 -8.39 -1.44
C ILE A 133 3.65 -7.57 -2.73
N GLY A 134 2.94 -6.43 -2.74
CA GLY A 134 2.96 -5.53 -3.89
C GLY A 134 4.33 -4.89 -4.07
N PHE A 135 5.05 -4.61 -2.98
CA PHE A 135 6.46 -4.23 -3.04
C PHE A 135 7.32 -5.36 -3.61
N GLU A 136 7.17 -6.60 -3.14
CA GLU A 136 7.93 -7.74 -3.68
C GLU A 136 7.71 -7.93 -5.19
N LYS A 137 6.47 -7.72 -5.65
CA LYS A 137 6.11 -7.73 -7.08
C LYS A 137 6.85 -6.64 -7.85
N LEU A 138 6.97 -5.44 -7.29
CA LEU A 138 7.75 -4.35 -7.88
C LEU A 138 9.25 -4.67 -7.92
N ASP A 139 9.83 -5.06 -6.79
CA ASP A 139 11.26 -5.36 -6.66
C ASP A 139 11.70 -6.53 -7.55
N GLY A 140 10.82 -7.52 -7.74
CA GLY A 140 11.06 -8.64 -8.65
C GLY A 140 10.91 -8.29 -10.13
N ALA A 141 10.17 -7.24 -10.48
CA ALA A 141 9.85 -6.89 -11.86
C ALA A 141 10.76 -5.80 -12.44
N ILE A 142 11.19 -4.83 -11.61
CA ILE A 142 11.94 -3.66 -12.06
C ILE A 142 13.10 -3.35 -11.11
N PRO A 143 14.23 -2.80 -11.61
CA PRO A 143 15.29 -2.33 -10.75
C PRO A 143 14.80 -1.16 -9.87
N SER A 144 15.50 -0.94 -8.75
CA SER A 144 15.31 0.21 -7.86
C SER A 144 15.27 1.51 -8.68
N PRO A 145 14.14 2.24 -8.70
CA PRO A 145 13.99 3.48 -9.45
C PRO A 145 14.73 4.64 -8.78
N ASP A 146 15.41 5.46 -9.57
CA ASP A 146 16.10 6.66 -9.07
C ASP A 146 15.14 7.85 -8.93
N ASN A 147 14.18 7.99 -9.84
CA ASN A 147 13.25 9.12 -9.90
C ASN A 147 11.78 8.67 -10.07
N LEU A 148 10.87 9.62 -9.91
CA LEU A 148 9.43 9.38 -9.97
C LEU A 148 8.98 8.99 -11.39
N GLU A 149 9.53 9.62 -12.41
CA GLU A 149 9.13 9.45 -13.80
C GLU A 149 9.37 8.02 -14.27
N ASP A 150 10.58 7.51 -14.02
CA ASP A 150 10.97 6.13 -14.33
C ASP A 150 10.11 5.15 -13.53
N PHE A 151 9.86 5.44 -12.26
CA PHE A 151 8.96 4.63 -11.44
C PHE A 151 7.54 4.57 -12.01
N LEU A 152 6.92 5.70 -12.37
CA LEU A 152 5.54 5.73 -12.87
C LEU A 152 5.40 4.99 -14.21
N VAL A 153 6.36 5.15 -15.12
CA VAL A 153 6.38 4.42 -16.40
C VAL A 153 6.46 2.92 -16.15
N ALA A 154 7.36 2.50 -15.26
CA ALA A 154 7.57 1.11 -14.93
C ALA A 154 6.36 0.50 -14.18
N TYR A 155 5.82 1.22 -13.20
CA TYR A 155 4.63 0.86 -12.44
C TYR A 155 3.42 0.66 -13.35
N HIS A 156 3.17 1.59 -14.28
CA HIS A 156 2.08 1.47 -15.24
C HIS A 156 2.21 0.24 -16.15
N ARG A 157 3.44 -0.12 -16.57
CA ARG A 157 3.67 -1.36 -17.33
C ARG A 157 3.34 -2.60 -16.52
N ILE A 158 3.74 -2.63 -15.25
CA ILE A 158 3.42 -3.74 -14.33
C ILE A 158 1.92 -3.82 -14.13
N TRP A 159 1.25 -2.70 -13.88
CA TRP A 159 -0.19 -2.64 -13.69
C TRP A 159 -0.95 -3.26 -14.86
N ASN A 160 -0.65 -2.82 -16.09
CA ASN A 160 -1.33 -3.31 -17.29
C ASN A 160 -0.93 -4.72 -17.72
N ALA A 161 0.15 -5.29 -17.18
CA ALA A 161 0.52 -6.68 -17.44
C ALA A 161 -0.30 -7.68 -16.61
N ASN A 162 -1.03 -7.19 -15.59
CA ASN A 162 -1.87 -8.01 -14.71
C ASN A 162 -3.38 -7.86 -14.99
N VAL A 163 -3.76 -6.94 -15.90
CA VAL A 163 -5.12 -6.79 -16.45
C VAL A 163 -5.19 -7.50 -17.80
#